data_AF-A0A0C3IAA7-F1
#
_entry.id   AF-A0A0C3IAA7-F1
#
_cell.length_a   1.000
_cell.length_b   1.000
_cell.length_c   1.000
_cell.angle_alpha   90.00
_cell.angle_beta   90.00
_cell.angle_gamma   90.00
#
_symmetry.space_group_name_H-M   'P 1'
#
loop_
_entity.id
_entity.type
_entity.pdbx_description
1 polymer ?
#
loop_
_entity_poly.entity_id
_entity_poly.type
_entity_poly.pdbx_seq_one_letter_code
_entity_poly.pdbx_strand_id
1 'polypeptide(L)'
;MNDTDVVIPPTFEINQSRWVLKLSTAQPANFELQYDGETHYVGTMEVVNNGEHISVSEANWQFRHKPDKLEQWCQVHHTDTLSINMNYYFADDALVIEYLARNTVPTRLDIRHAIQHLPQQNEIESRNSTPNWQHKRDGLPSDFFPQTEKTDFFREAFSAKQWIVLKEL
;
A
#
# COMPACT_ATOMS: atom_id res chain seq x y z
N MET A 1 3.22 -30.76 -29.06
CA MET A 1 3.62 -30.49 -27.67
C MET A 1 3.50 -29.00 -27.49
N ASN A 2 2.47 -28.53 -26.78
CA ASN A 2 2.34 -27.12 -26.43
C ASN A 2 3.14 -26.90 -25.15
N ASP A 3 4.37 -26.42 -25.28
CA ASP A 3 5.05 -25.75 -24.18
C ASP A 3 4.21 -24.51 -23.85
N THR A 4 3.40 -24.64 -22.81
CA THR A 4 2.74 -23.49 -22.23
C THR A 4 3.81 -22.84 -21.36
N ASP A 5 4.56 -21.90 -21.94
CA ASP A 5 5.48 -21.05 -21.18
C ASP A 5 4.67 -20.46 -20.03
N VAL A 6 4.98 -20.91 -18.81
CA VAL A 6 4.41 -20.36 -17.59
C VAL A 6 5.00 -18.97 -17.47
N VAL A 7 4.28 -17.97 -17.96
CA VAL A 7 4.65 -16.56 -17.79
C VAL A 7 4.55 -16.25 -16.30
N ILE A 8 5.69 -16.29 -15.61
CA ILE A 8 5.76 -15.89 -14.22
C ILE A 8 5.56 -14.36 -14.17
N PRO A 9 4.53 -13.88 -13.47
CA PRO A 9 4.26 -12.46 -13.38
C PRO A 9 5.43 -11.74 -12.68
N PRO A 10 5.87 -10.57 -13.18
CA PRO A 10 7.02 -9.87 -12.62
C PRO A 10 6.82 -9.53 -11.13
N THR A 11 7.94 -9.52 -10.42
CA THR A 11 8.02 -9.08 -9.02
C THR A 11 9.03 -7.95 -8.94
N PHE A 12 8.67 -6.87 -8.25
CA PHE A 12 9.52 -5.72 -8.00
C PHE A 12 10.00 -5.73 -6.56
N GLU A 13 11.27 -5.40 -6.34
CA GLU A 13 11.84 -5.41 -5.00
C GLU A 13 12.74 -4.22 -4.73
N ILE A 14 12.74 -3.75 -3.49
CA ILE A 14 13.73 -2.82 -2.94
C ILE A 14 14.24 -3.37 -1.63
N ASN A 15 15.46 -3.01 -1.25
CA ASN A 15 16.15 -3.59 -0.11
C ASN A 15 16.84 -2.55 0.76
N GLN A 16 16.86 -2.78 2.06
CA GLN A 16 17.69 -2.04 3.02
C GLN A 16 18.29 -3.03 4.01
N SER A 17 19.63 -3.12 4.03
CA SER A 17 20.35 -4.11 4.84
C SER A 17 19.85 -5.55 4.52
N ARG A 18 19.24 -6.22 5.50
CA ARG A 18 18.67 -7.58 5.37
C ARG A 18 17.18 -7.58 5.03
N TRP A 19 16.55 -6.41 5.03
CA TRP A 19 15.14 -6.25 4.71
C TRP A 19 14.94 -6.16 3.20
N VAL A 20 13.93 -6.87 2.70
CA VAL A 20 13.53 -6.86 1.29
C VAL A 20 12.02 -6.69 1.20
N LEU A 21 11.57 -5.59 0.57
CA LEU A 21 10.17 -5.40 0.19
C LEU A 21 9.95 -6.01 -1.19
N LYS A 22 8.87 -6.76 -1.36
CA LYS A 22 8.44 -7.35 -2.63
C LYS A 22 7.01 -6.96 -2.98
N LEU A 23 6.80 -6.59 -4.24
CA LEU A 23 5.50 -6.33 -4.85
C LEU A 23 5.34 -7.23 -6.08
N SER A 24 4.31 -8.09 -6.09
CA SER A 24 4.02 -8.95 -7.24
C SER A 24 2.96 -8.32 -8.14
N THR A 25 3.16 -8.34 -9.46
CA THR A 25 2.12 -7.88 -10.38
C THR A 25 0.91 -8.83 -10.47
N ALA A 26 1.03 -10.06 -9.98
CA ALA A 26 -0.13 -10.98 -9.87
C ALA A 26 -1.03 -10.65 -8.68
N GLN A 27 -0.48 -10.03 -7.64
CA GLN A 27 -1.21 -9.62 -6.45
C GLN A 27 -0.87 -8.16 -6.14
N PRO A 28 -1.28 -7.22 -7.00
CA PRO A 28 -0.87 -5.83 -6.92
C PRO A 28 -1.39 -5.14 -5.64
N ALA A 29 -2.47 -5.65 -5.04
CA ALA A 29 -2.97 -5.14 -3.77
C ALA A 29 -2.14 -5.61 -2.55
N ASN A 30 -1.14 -6.46 -2.75
CA ASN A 30 -0.40 -7.09 -1.67
C ASN A 30 1.08 -6.67 -1.69
N PHE A 31 1.65 -6.54 -0.51
CA PHE A 31 3.10 -6.51 -0.33
C PHE A 31 3.57 -7.64 0.57
N GLU A 32 4.83 -7.99 0.39
CA GLU A 32 5.57 -8.89 1.28
C GLU A 32 6.84 -8.19 1.75
N LEU A 33 7.14 -8.26 3.05
CA LEU A 33 8.36 -7.73 3.63
C LEU A 33 9.12 -8.87 4.33
N GLN A 34 10.33 -9.12 3.83
CA GLN A 34 11.20 -10.20 4.28
C GLN A 34 12.41 -9.68 5.04
N TYR A 35 12.92 -10.45 5.99
CA TYR A 35 14.22 -10.28 6.63
C TYR A 35 15.02 -11.57 6.46
N ASP A 36 16.25 -11.47 5.93
CA ASP A 36 17.12 -12.63 5.64
C ASP A 36 16.43 -13.74 4.81
N GLY A 37 15.50 -13.35 3.93
CA GLY A 37 14.76 -14.25 3.04
C GLY A 37 13.48 -14.86 3.64
N GLU A 38 13.21 -14.62 4.93
CA GLU A 38 11.99 -15.07 5.60
C GLU A 38 10.93 -13.95 5.62
N THR A 39 9.67 -14.29 5.38
CA THR A 39 8.56 -13.32 5.42
C THR A 39 8.21 -12.98 6.87
N HIS A 40 8.32 -11.69 7.24
CA HIS A 40 7.90 -11.19 8.55
C HIS A 40 6.60 -10.40 8.49
N TYR A 41 6.35 -9.68 7.40
CA TYR A 41 5.10 -8.95 7.23
C TYR A 41 4.50 -9.21 5.86
N VAL A 42 3.18 -9.31 5.84
CA VAL A 42 2.37 -9.22 4.64
C VAL A 42 1.35 -8.11 4.83
N GLY A 43 1.03 -7.39 3.77
CA GLY A 43 -0.04 -6.41 3.81
C GLY A 43 -0.96 -6.55 2.62
N THR A 44 -2.26 -6.47 2.88
CA THR A 44 -3.30 -6.44 1.85
C THR A 44 -3.95 -5.07 1.87
N MET A 45 -3.99 -4.39 0.73
CA MET A 45 -4.54 -3.06 0.63
C MET A 45 -6.05 -3.08 0.83
N GLU A 46 -6.51 -2.16 1.68
CA GLU A 46 -7.90 -1.84 1.90
C GLU A 46 -8.16 -0.42 1.38
N VAL A 47 -9.15 -0.29 0.49
CA VAL A 47 -9.65 1.01 0.03
C VAL A 47 -11.08 1.14 0.52
N VAL A 48 -11.35 2.16 1.31
CA VAL A 48 -12.68 2.51 1.81
C VAL A 48 -13.06 3.88 1.29
N ASN A 49 -14.25 3.99 0.71
CA ASN A 49 -14.81 5.25 0.22
C ASN A 49 -16.21 5.44 0.79
N ASN A 50 -16.42 6.50 1.57
CA ASN A 50 -17.68 6.79 2.26
C ASN A 50 -18.20 5.62 3.13
N GLY A 51 -17.29 4.80 3.66
CA GLY A 51 -17.61 3.63 4.48
C GLY A 51 -17.79 2.32 3.69
N GLU A 52 -17.74 2.37 2.36
CA GLU A 52 -17.84 1.19 1.50
C GLU A 52 -16.46 0.72 1.01
N HIS A 53 -16.23 -0.59 1.03
CA HIS A 53 -15.00 -1.16 0.49
C HIS A 53 -15.02 -1.12 -1.04
N ILE A 54 -13.98 -0.55 -1.64
CA ILE A 54 -13.75 -0.58 -3.07
C ILE A 54 -12.79 -1.71 -3.39
N SER A 55 -13.22 -2.62 -4.26
CA SER A 55 -12.30 -3.62 -4.81
C SER A 55 -11.32 -2.98 -5.78
N VAL A 56 -10.05 -3.34 -5.63
CA VAL A 56 -8.93 -2.90 -6.47
C VAL A 56 -8.19 -4.05 -7.14
N SER A 57 -8.74 -5.28 -7.02
CA SER A 57 -8.14 -6.51 -7.55
C SER A 57 -8.11 -6.54 -9.08
N GLU A 58 -9.10 -5.93 -9.73
CA GLU A 58 -9.24 -5.90 -11.19
C GLU A 58 -8.68 -4.61 -11.82
N ALA A 59 -8.12 -3.71 -11.00
CA ALA A 59 -7.57 -2.46 -11.50
C ALA A 59 -6.33 -2.73 -12.36
N ASN A 60 -6.14 -1.93 -13.41
CA ASN A 60 -4.93 -2.01 -14.22
C ASN A 60 -3.78 -1.29 -13.50
N TRP A 61 -2.99 -2.06 -12.76
CA TRP A 61 -1.86 -1.55 -12.00
C TRP A 61 -0.63 -1.33 -12.86
N GLN A 62 -0.01 -0.19 -12.65
CA GLN A 62 1.26 0.18 -13.24
C GLN A 62 2.30 0.28 -12.13
N PHE A 63 3.53 -0.09 -12.46
CA PHE A 63 4.65 -0.15 -11.52
C PHE A 63 5.84 0.60 -12.08
N ARG A 64 6.61 1.22 -11.20
CA ARG A 64 7.91 1.78 -11.53
C ARG A 64 8.89 1.48 -10.41
N HIS A 65 9.99 0.84 -10.78
CA HIS A 65 11.13 0.63 -9.91
C HIS A 65 12.09 1.81 -10.02
N LYS A 66 12.55 2.32 -8.87
CA LYS A 66 13.66 3.26 -8.72
C LYS A 66 14.66 2.66 -7.72
N PRO A 67 15.93 3.11 -7.69
CA PRO A 67 16.96 2.51 -6.84
C PRO A 67 16.59 2.37 -5.36
N ASP A 68 15.83 3.32 -4.82
CA ASP A 68 15.49 3.46 -3.40
C ASP A 68 13.97 3.40 -3.13
N LYS A 69 13.16 3.19 -4.18
CA LYS A 69 11.72 3.40 -4.11
C LYS A 69 10.97 2.55 -5.12
N LEU A 70 9.82 2.01 -4.71
CA LEU A 70 8.81 1.46 -5.62
C LEU A 70 7.63 2.41 -5.72
N GLU A 71 7.17 2.66 -6.94
CA GLU A 71 5.94 3.40 -7.19
C GLU A 71 4.93 2.47 -7.84
N GLN A 72 3.67 2.57 -7.41
CA GLN A 72 2.57 1.81 -7.96
C GLN A 72 1.36 2.71 -8.12
N TRP A 73 0.64 2.61 -9.24
CA TRP A 73 -0.58 3.40 -9.45
C TRP A 73 -1.60 2.69 -10.31
N CYS A 74 -2.87 3.05 -10.13
CA CYS A 74 -3.96 2.56 -10.96
C CYS A 74 -5.10 3.59 -11.02
N GLN A 75 -6.07 3.29 -11.90
CA GLN A 75 -7.37 3.93 -11.90
C GLN A 75 -8.45 2.88 -11.67
N VAL A 76 -9.36 3.17 -10.76
CA VAL A 76 -10.52 2.34 -10.43
C VAL A 76 -11.76 3.09 -10.87
N HIS A 77 -12.60 2.43 -11.66
CA HIS A 77 -13.89 2.96 -12.09
C HIS A 77 -14.97 2.39 -11.18
N HIS A 78 -15.26 3.06 -10.06
CA HIS A 78 -16.30 2.67 -9.11
C HIS A 78 -17.28 3.83 -8.93
N THR A 79 -18.28 3.91 -9.80
CA THR A 79 -19.25 5.03 -9.94
C THR A 79 -18.60 6.35 -10.42
N ASP A 80 -17.39 6.63 -9.96
CA ASP A 80 -16.50 7.72 -10.34
C ASP A 80 -15.09 7.17 -10.62
N THR A 81 -14.21 8.00 -11.19
CA THR A 81 -12.80 7.63 -11.42
C THR A 81 -11.96 7.96 -10.20
N LEU A 82 -11.52 6.92 -9.48
CA LEU A 82 -10.56 7.00 -8.39
C LEU A 82 -9.15 6.68 -8.91
N SER A 83 -8.25 7.67 -8.88
CA SER A 83 -6.83 7.45 -9.18
C SER A 83 -6.08 7.21 -7.87
N ILE A 84 -5.37 6.10 -7.77
CA ILE A 84 -4.56 5.71 -6.60
C ILE A 84 -3.10 5.70 -7.01
N ASN A 85 -2.23 6.31 -6.20
CA ASN A 85 -0.79 6.23 -6.30
C ASN A 85 -0.22 5.84 -4.93
N MET A 86 0.73 4.92 -4.94
CA MET A 86 1.43 4.44 -3.76
C MET A 86 2.93 4.51 -3.98
N ASN A 87 3.63 4.82 -2.90
CA ASN A 87 5.07 4.88 -2.88
C ASN A 87 5.58 4.06 -1.71
N TYR A 88 6.55 3.21 -1.97
CA TYR A 88 7.22 2.39 -0.97
C TYR A 88 8.69 2.75 -0.95
N TYR A 89 9.24 3.02 0.22
CA TYR A 89 10.67 3.27 0.39
C TYR A 89 11.08 2.92 1.81
N PHE A 90 12.36 2.66 2.00
CA PHE A 90 12.93 2.58 3.33
C PHE A 90 13.41 3.98 3.75
N ALA A 91 13.12 4.36 4.98
CA ALA A 91 13.61 5.59 5.59
C ALA A 91 13.98 5.31 7.04
N ASP A 92 15.23 5.63 7.40
CA ASP A 92 15.81 5.32 8.71
C ASP A 92 15.60 3.84 9.06
N ASP A 93 14.91 3.55 10.16
CA ASP A 93 14.60 2.20 10.63
C ASP A 93 13.16 1.80 10.31
N ALA A 94 12.61 2.23 9.16
CA ALA A 94 11.23 1.93 8.79
C ALA A 94 11.05 1.62 7.30
N LEU A 95 10.14 0.70 7.00
CA LEU A 95 9.47 0.68 5.71
C LEU A 95 8.35 1.72 5.75
N VAL A 96 8.34 2.65 4.80
CA VAL A 96 7.30 3.68 4.64
C VAL A 96 6.48 3.40 3.39
N ILE A 97 5.17 3.48 3.54
CA ILE A 97 4.17 3.38 2.48
C ILE A 97 3.39 4.69 2.46
N GLU A 98 3.47 5.44 1.37
CA GLU A 98 2.66 6.64 1.18
C GLU A 98 1.53 6.35 0.20
N TYR A 99 0.35 6.84 0.54
CA TYR A 99 -0.86 6.71 -0.26
C TYR A 99 -1.32 8.08 -0.70
N LEU A 100 -1.59 8.21 -2.00
CA LEU A 100 -2.13 9.41 -2.60
C LEU A 100 -3.32 9.00 -3.45
N ALA A 101 -4.46 9.67 -3.26
CA ALA A 101 -5.62 9.40 -4.09
C ALA A 101 -6.36 10.66 -4.51
N ARG A 102 -6.98 10.56 -5.68
CA ARG A 102 -7.79 11.60 -6.30
C ARG A 102 -9.08 11.01 -6.79
N ASN A 103 -10.17 11.68 -6.46
CA ASN A 103 -11.50 11.33 -6.94
C ASN A 103 -12.08 12.55 -7.67
N THR A 104 -12.90 12.30 -8.68
CA THR A 104 -13.61 13.35 -9.44
C THR A 104 -14.72 14.01 -8.63
N VAL A 105 -15.10 13.42 -7.49
CA VAL A 105 -16.06 13.96 -6.53
C VAL A 105 -15.46 13.95 -5.11
N PRO A 106 -15.79 14.94 -4.25
CA PRO A 106 -15.37 14.92 -2.85
C PRO A 106 -15.89 13.68 -2.12
N THR A 107 -15.01 12.91 -1.48
CA THR A 107 -15.41 11.73 -0.70
C THR A 107 -14.55 11.51 0.55
N ARG A 108 -15.04 10.66 1.46
CA ARG A 108 -14.31 10.21 2.66
C ARG A 108 -13.52 8.95 2.31
N LEU A 109 -12.29 9.14 1.86
CA LEU A 109 -11.37 8.05 1.55
C LEU A 109 -10.54 7.65 2.79
N ASP A 110 -10.31 6.35 2.93
CA ASP A 110 -9.22 5.75 3.71
C ASP A 110 -8.56 4.67 2.86
N ILE A 111 -7.24 4.75 2.71
CA ILE A 111 -6.43 3.77 2.01
C ILE A 111 -5.30 3.40 2.95
N ARG A 112 -5.13 2.10 3.16
CA ARG A 112 -4.11 1.54 4.04
C ARG A 112 -3.84 0.08 3.66
N HIS A 113 -2.78 -0.50 4.19
CA HIS A 113 -2.62 -1.95 4.20
C HIS A 113 -3.13 -2.50 5.54
N ALA A 114 -3.97 -3.55 5.48
CA ALA A 114 -4.16 -4.46 6.58
C ALA A 114 -2.88 -5.29 6.73
N ILE A 115 -2.03 -4.91 7.68
CA ILE A 115 -0.72 -5.53 7.91
C ILE A 115 -0.85 -6.67 8.91
N GLN A 116 -0.35 -7.84 8.54
CA GLN A 116 -0.19 -8.99 9.40
C GLN A 116 1.30 -9.24 9.65
N HIS A 117 1.67 -9.30 10.92
CA HIS A 117 2.97 -9.82 11.34
C HIS A 117 2.92 -11.35 11.38
N LEU A 118 3.89 -12.01 10.77
CA LEU A 118 4.07 -13.46 10.73
C LEU A 118 5.26 -13.81 11.64
N PRO A 119 5.05 -13.89 12.97
CA PRO A 119 6.14 -14.15 13.91
C PRO A 119 6.73 -15.53 13.67
N GLN A 120 8.05 -15.62 13.67
CA GLN A 120 8.76 -16.89 13.57
C GLN A 120 8.72 -17.65 14.90
N GLN A 121 8.94 -18.97 14.84
CA GLN A 121 8.90 -19.86 16.02
C GLN A 121 9.79 -19.39 17.19
N ASN A 122 10.90 -18.70 16.88
CA ASN A 122 11.84 -18.17 17.87
C ASN A 122 11.39 -16.84 18.52
N GLU A 123 10.43 -16.12 17.93
CA GLU A 123 9.90 -14.85 18.47
C GLU A 123 8.70 -15.04 19.40
N ILE A 124 8.14 -16.26 19.45
CA ILE A 124 6.92 -16.62 20.20
C ILE A 124 7.07 -16.38 21.71
N GLU A 125 8.29 -16.32 22.23
CA GLU A 125 8.55 -16.04 23.65
C GLU A 125 8.34 -14.56 24.04
N SER A 126 8.28 -13.62 23.09
CA SER A 126 8.14 -12.17 23.35
C SER A 126 6.70 -11.62 23.18
N ARG A 127 5.70 -12.43 23.56
CA ARG A 127 4.28 -12.36 23.15
C ARG A 127 3.43 -11.12 23.52
N ASN A 128 4.02 -9.99 23.89
CA ASN A 128 3.28 -8.76 24.21
C ASN A 128 3.72 -7.53 23.41
N SER A 129 4.32 -7.69 22.23
CA SER A 129 4.69 -6.55 21.39
C SER A 129 3.46 -5.97 20.69
N THR A 130 3.12 -4.73 21.06
CA THR A 130 2.26 -3.84 20.27
C THR A 130 2.67 -3.86 18.79
N PRO A 131 1.73 -3.69 17.85
CA PRO A 131 2.06 -3.64 16.43
C PRO A 131 3.16 -2.61 16.18
N ASN A 132 4.27 -3.03 15.57
CA ASN A 132 5.40 -2.14 15.24
C ASN A 132 5.08 -1.24 14.04
N TRP A 133 3.82 -1.14 13.62
CA TRP A 133 3.38 -0.31 12.51
C TRP A 133 2.37 0.74 12.94
N GLN A 134 2.38 1.88 12.25
CA GLN A 134 1.47 2.99 12.50
C GLN A 134 0.89 3.48 11.18
N HIS A 135 -0.34 4.01 11.23
CA HIS A 135 -1.03 4.64 10.11
C HIS A 135 -1.39 6.07 10.49
N LYS A 136 -1.09 7.02 9.62
CA LYS A 136 -1.40 8.43 9.82
C LYS A 136 -1.95 9.02 8.53
N ARG A 137 -3.09 9.70 8.64
CA ARG A 137 -3.61 10.55 7.57
C ARG A 137 -2.96 11.93 7.65
N ASP A 138 -2.49 12.45 6.54
CA ASP A 138 -1.80 13.75 6.48
C ASP A 138 -2.78 14.93 6.26
N GLY A 139 -4.08 14.64 6.15
CA GLY A 139 -5.16 15.63 6.11
C GLY A 139 -6.14 15.53 7.28
N LEU A 140 -6.86 16.62 7.57
CA LEU A 140 -8.01 16.59 8.47
C LEU A 140 -9.08 15.60 7.94
N PRO A 141 -9.86 14.93 8.80
CA PRO A 141 -11.09 14.31 8.35
C PRO A 141 -11.89 15.38 7.60
N SER A 142 -12.41 15.05 6.42
CA SER A 142 -13.32 15.92 5.68
C SER A 142 -14.64 16.07 6.44
N ASP A 143 -14.59 16.82 7.54
CA ASP A 143 -15.76 17.25 8.32
C ASP A 143 -16.48 18.42 7.65
N PHE A 144 -15.93 18.96 6.57
CA PHE A 144 -16.54 19.99 5.76
C PHE A 144 -16.49 19.65 4.28
N PHE A 145 -17.66 19.39 3.69
CA PHE A 145 -18.02 19.98 2.40
C PHE A 145 -19.52 20.28 2.38
N PRO A 146 -19.93 21.55 2.62
CA PRO A 146 -21.19 22.05 2.08
C PRO A 146 -20.98 22.19 0.56
N GLN A 147 -21.70 21.37 -0.21
CA GLN A 147 -22.02 21.59 -1.63
C GLN A 147 -20.95 22.33 -2.45
N THR A 148 -19.82 21.70 -2.76
CA THR A 148 -18.91 22.24 -3.79
C THR A 148 -19.26 21.62 -5.14
N GLU A 149 -19.72 22.47 -6.06
CA GLU A 149 -19.96 22.16 -7.47
C GLU A 149 -18.73 21.49 -8.10
N LYS A 150 -18.94 20.68 -9.15
CA LYS A 150 -17.87 20.09 -9.96
C LYS A 150 -16.97 21.19 -10.51
N THR A 151 -15.88 21.50 -9.81
CA THR A 151 -14.84 22.38 -10.34
C THR A 151 -13.81 21.54 -11.10
N ASP A 152 -13.49 21.91 -12.33
CA ASP A 152 -12.46 21.31 -13.19
C ASP A 152 -11.01 21.35 -12.61
N PHE A 153 -10.85 21.81 -11.37
CA PHE A 153 -9.56 22.08 -10.71
C PHE A 153 -9.36 21.32 -9.38
N PHE A 154 -9.94 20.13 -9.22
CA PHE A 154 -9.83 19.43 -7.93
C PHE A 154 -8.38 19.05 -7.57
N ARG A 155 -7.95 19.51 -6.38
CA ARG A 155 -6.65 19.24 -5.73
C ARG A 155 -6.72 17.91 -4.98
N GLU A 156 -5.56 17.33 -4.66
CA GLU A 156 -5.37 16.08 -3.91
C GLU A 156 -6.49 15.79 -2.87
N ALA A 157 -7.19 14.66 -3.01
CA ALA A 157 -8.38 14.34 -2.22
C ALA A 157 -8.04 13.59 -0.93
N PHE A 158 -6.92 12.86 -0.92
CA PHE A 158 -6.49 12.01 0.18
C PHE A 158 -4.98 11.81 0.16
N SER A 159 -4.37 11.92 1.33
CA SER A 159 -3.01 11.48 1.61
C SER A 159 -2.90 10.81 2.97
N ALA A 160 -2.13 9.73 3.02
CA ALA A 160 -1.80 9.04 4.25
C ALA A 160 -0.42 8.38 4.13
N LYS A 161 0.15 8.04 5.28
CA LYS A 161 1.34 7.23 5.40
C LYS A 161 1.10 6.11 6.39
N GLN A 162 1.63 4.95 6.05
CA GLN A 162 1.74 3.82 6.96
C GLN A 162 3.20 3.41 7.01
N TRP A 163 3.71 3.13 8.19
CA TRP A 163 5.10 2.70 8.35
C TRP A 163 5.21 1.50 9.28
N ILE A 164 6.16 0.62 8.98
CA ILE A 164 6.54 -0.52 9.81
C ILE A 164 7.94 -0.22 10.35
N VAL A 165 8.07 -0.12 11.67
CA VAL A 165 9.36 0.05 12.34
C VAL A 165 10.11 -1.28 12.28
N LEU A 166 11.26 -1.25 11.63
CA LEU A 166 12.18 -2.34 11.42
C LEU A 166 13.17 -2.33 12.58
N LYS A 167 12.89 -3.10 13.62
CA LYS A 167 13.92 -3.40 14.62
C LYS A 167 14.92 -4.35 14.00
N GLU A 168 16.20 -4.24 14.35
CA GLU A 168 17.12 -5.35 14.15
C GLU A 168 16.55 -6.56 14.93
N LEU A 169 16.24 -7.63 14.18
CA LEU A 169 15.80 -8.91 14.70
C LEU A 169 17.01 -9.81 14.93
#